data_AF-A0A254R887-F1
#
_entry.id   AF-A0A254R887-F1
#
_cell.length_a   1.000
_cell.length_b   1.000
_cell.length_c   1.000
_cell.angle_alpha   90.00
_cell.angle_beta   90.00
_cell.angle_gamma   90.00
#
_symmetry.space_group_name_H-M   'P 1'
#
loop_
_entity.id
_entity.type
_entity.pdbx_description
1 polymer ?
#
loop_
_entity_poly.entity_id
_entity_poly.type
_entity_poly.pdbx_seq_one_letter_code
_entity_poly.pdbx_strand_id
1 'polypeptide(L)'
;MHNPKQEPTLHLICGRIAAGKSTLATRLGEADNTVVIREDDWLAGLYGDQMATIQDYLRCAARLRSVVGPHVRELLNAGMSVVLDFQANTIESRAWMRGILDTSGAAHVLHLLDVSEEQCLARLRARNAAGDHPFAVTEAQFHQISRHFMTPQPDEGFNVEVHRPRAEA
;
A
#
# COMPACT_ATOMS: atom_id res chain seq x y z
N MET A 1 -13.69 6.28 -32.56
CA MET A 1 -12.29 6.09 -32.15
C MET A 1 -12.31 5.20 -30.91
N HIS A 2 -11.92 3.94 -31.04
CA HIS A 2 -11.86 3.00 -29.90
C HIS A 2 -10.51 3.24 -29.24
N ASN A 3 -10.49 3.95 -28.10
CA ASN A 3 -9.29 3.97 -27.26
C ASN A 3 -9.06 2.51 -26.84
N PRO A 4 -7.88 1.90 -27.06
CA PRO A 4 -7.64 0.56 -26.53
C PRO A 4 -7.90 0.62 -25.02
N LYS A 5 -8.91 -0.12 -24.54
CA LYS A 5 -9.21 -0.20 -23.11
C LYS A 5 -7.91 -0.65 -22.44
N GLN A 6 -7.34 0.23 -21.61
CA GLN A 6 -6.24 -0.17 -20.75
C GLN A 6 -6.68 -1.37 -19.92
N GLU A 7 -5.82 -2.37 -19.85
CA GLU A 7 -6.09 -3.57 -19.08
C GLU A 7 -6.22 -3.19 -17.59
N PRO A 8 -7.33 -3.57 -16.92
CA PRO A 8 -7.52 -3.27 -15.51
C PRO A 8 -6.34 -3.82 -14.72
N THR A 9 -5.73 -2.97 -13.90
CA THR A 9 -4.52 -3.30 -13.18
C THR A 9 -4.71 -3.10 -11.67
N LEU A 10 -4.34 -4.10 -10.89
CA LEU A 10 -4.18 -3.95 -9.44
C LEU A 10 -2.76 -3.45 -9.13
N HIS A 11 -2.68 -2.23 -8.63
CA HIS A 11 -1.44 -1.64 -8.14
C HIS A 11 -1.31 -1.85 -6.64
N LEU A 12 -0.23 -2.50 -6.23
CA LEU A 12 0.13 -2.78 -4.84
C LEU A 12 1.40 -2.01 -4.49
N ILE A 13 1.56 -1.57 -3.24
CA ILE A 13 2.68 -0.70 -2.85
C ILE A 13 3.43 -1.29 -1.66
N CYS A 14 4.72 -1.58 -1.86
CA CYS A 14 5.64 -2.11 -0.85
C CYS A 14 6.73 -1.07 -0.55
N GLY A 15 7.00 -0.83 0.72
CA GLY A 15 8.05 0.10 1.13
C GLY A 15 7.97 0.46 2.60
N ARG A 16 9.11 0.86 3.16
CA ARG A 16 9.22 1.30 4.57
C ARG A 16 8.32 2.50 4.87
N ILE A 17 8.11 2.76 6.16
CA ILE A 17 7.45 4.00 6.61
C ILE A 17 8.22 5.19 6.03
N ALA A 18 7.51 6.23 5.59
CA ALA A 18 8.10 7.42 4.95
C ALA A 18 8.88 7.17 3.64
N ALA A 19 8.75 6.00 3.01
CA ALA A 19 9.33 5.75 1.68
C ALA A 19 8.66 6.56 0.56
N GLY A 20 7.45 7.08 0.78
CA GLY A 20 6.67 7.83 -0.22
C GLY A 20 5.49 7.06 -0.84
N LYS A 21 5.03 6.00 -0.17
CA LYS A 21 3.95 5.11 -0.66
C LYS A 21 2.68 5.86 -1.01
N SER A 22 2.13 6.66 -0.09
CA SER A 22 0.89 7.41 -0.34
C SER A 22 1.03 8.45 -1.45
N THR A 23 2.22 9.03 -1.63
CA THR A 23 2.52 9.90 -2.78
C THR A 23 2.48 9.14 -4.11
N LEU A 24 3.04 7.93 -4.16
CA LEU A 24 2.92 7.06 -5.33
C LEU A 24 1.46 6.64 -5.55
N ALA A 25 0.74 6.28 -4.47
CA ALA A 25 -0.65 5.87 -4.56
C ALA A 25 -1.53 6.97 -5.19
N THR A 26 -1.35 8.22 -4.74
CA THR A 26 -2.06 9.37 -5.31
C THR A 26 -1.73 9.56 -6.78
N ARG A 27 -0.44 9.51 -7.17
CA ARG A 27 -0.05 9.65 -8.59
C ARG A 27 -0.62 8.54 -9.47
N LEU A 28 -0.60 7.29 -9.01
CA LEU A 28 -1.20 6.18 -9.76
C LEU A 28 -2.72 6.34 -9.88
N GLY A 29 -3.36 6.91 -8.87
CA GLY A 29 -4.79 7.21 -8.86
C GLY A 29 -5.25 8.32 -9.80
N GLU A 30 -4.33 9.11 -10.36
CA GLU A 30 -4.64 10.15 -11.35
C GLU A 30 -4.91 9.57 -12.76
N ALA A 31 -4.62 8.29 -12.97
CA ALA A 31 -4.90 7.62 -14.24
C ALA A 31 -6.41 7.43 -14.47
N ASP A 32 -6.82 7.44 -15.75
CA ASP A 32 -8.21 7.20 -16.15
C ASP A 32 -8.71 5.84 -15.62
N ASN A 33 -9.99 5.78 -15.24
CA ASN A 33 -10.65 4.56 -14.73
C ASN A 33 -9.88 3.88 -13.58
N THR A 34 -9.29 4.68 -12.69
CA THR A 34 -8.53 4.17 -11.53
C THR A 34 -9.14 4.69 -10.24
N VAL A 35 -9.27 3.81 -9.24
CA VAL A 35 -9.70 4.19 -7.89
C VAL A 35 -8.62 3.83 -6.87
N VAL A 36 -8.41 4.72 -5.90
CA VAL A 36 -7.47 4.49 -4.79
C VAL A 36 -8.25 4.10 -3.55
N ILE A 37 -7.91 2.96 -2.95
CA ILE A 37 -8.46 2.51 -1.67
C ILE A 37 -7.33 2.58 -0.64
N ARG A 38 -7.50 3.43 0.37
CA ARG A 38 -6.50 3.69 1.41
C ARG A 38 -6.89 2.98 2.71
N GLU A 39 -5.98 2.13 3.21
CA GLU A 39 -6.18 1.36 4.43
C GLU A 39 -6.45 2.30 5.62
N ASP A 40 -5.64 3.34 5.77
CA ASP A 40 -5.72 4.29 6.88
C ASP A 40 -7.06 5.05 6.91
N ASP A 41 -7.56 5.53 5.75
CA ASP A 41 -8.84 6.25 5.66
C ASP A 41 -10.01 5.37 6.09
N TRP A 42 -10.03 4.11 5.62
CA TRP A 42 -11.11 3.17 5.91
C TRP A 42 -11.05 2.68 7.36
N LEU A 43 -9.85 2.39 7.87
CA LEU A 43 -9.67 2.02 9.27
C LEU A 43 -10.09 3.16 10.21
N ALA A 44 -9.68 4.40 9.91
CA ALA A 44 -10.08 5.57 10.68
C ALA A 44 -11.60 5.79 10.66
N GLY A 45 -12.22 5.69 9.48
CA GLY A 45 -13.66 5.90 9.31
C GLY A 45 -14.54 4.81 9.93
N LEU A 46 -14.11 3.54 9.89
CA LEU A 46 -14.92 2.40 10.35
C LEU A 46 -14.63 1.97 11.79
N TYR A 47 -13.38 2.16 12.25
CA TYR A 47 -12.88 1.59 13.51
C TYR A 47 -12.06 2.58 14.34
N GLY A 48 -12.11 3.88 14.05
CA GLY A 48 -11.27 4.89 14.73
C GLY A 48 -11.34 4.86 16.26
N ASP A 49 -12.52 4.56 16.82
CA ASP A 49 -12.77 4.43 18.26
C ASP A 49 -12.42 3.05 18.84
N GLN A 50 -12.09 2.08 17.99
CA GLN A 50 -11.86 0.68 18.34
C GLN A 50 -10.40 0.25 18.26
N MET A 51 -9.46 1.13 17.88
CA MET A 51 -8.05 0.84 17.64
C MET A 51 -7.11 1.43 18.70
N ALA A 52 -7.26 1.03 19.97
CA ALA A 52 -6.42 1.52 21.07
C ALA A 52 -5.06 0.79 21.17
N THR A 53 -5.00 -0.46 20.70
CA THR A 53 -3.80 -1.31 20.79
C THR A 53 -3.41 -1.91 19.43
N ILE A 54 -2.20 -2.49 19.36
CA ILE A 54 -1.75 -3.24 18.17
C ILE A 54 -2.69 -4.42 17.87
N GLN A 55 -3.19 -5.11 18.90
CA GLN A 55 -4.11 -6.24 18.72
C GLN A 55 -5.45 -5.78 18.15
N ASP A 56 -5.93 -4.61 18.59
CA ASP A 56 -7.13 -4.01 18.02
C ASP A 56 -6.95 -3.65 16.54
N TYR A 57 -5.81 -3.04 16.20
CA TYR A 57 -5.45 -2.75 14.81
C TYR A 57 -5.45 -4.02 13.95
N LEU A 58 -4.77 -5.09 14.39
CA LEU A 58 -4.71 -6.36 13.65
C LEU A 58 -6.10 -6.95 13.42
N ARG A 59 -6.96 -6.94 14.45
CA ARG A 59 -8.36 -7.38 14.34
C ARG A 59 -9.15 -6.54 13.34
N CYS A 60 -9.03 -5.21 13.40
CA CYS A 60 -9.76 -4.29 12.52
C CYS A 60 -9.27 -4.40 11.07
N ALA A 61 -7.95 -4.47 10.86
CA ALA A 61 -7.34 -4.68 9.56
C ALA A 61 -7.77 -6.02 8.94
N ALA A 62 -7.84 -7.10 9.73
CA ALA A 62 -8.33 -8.39 9.24
C ALA A 62 -9.80 -8.32 8.78
N ARG A 63 -10.68 -7.65 9.55
CA ARG A 63 -12.09 -7.42 9.17
C ARG A 63 -12.22 -6.53 7.93
N LEU A 64 -11.37 -5.52 7.81
CA LEU A 64 -11.35 -4.65 6.63
C LEU A 64 -10.96 -5.46 5.39
N ARG A 65 -9.87 -6.24 5.48
CA ARG A 65 -9.36 -7.08 4.38
C ARG A 65 -10.38 -8.11 3.89
N SER A 66 -11.21 -8.68 4.77
CA SER A 66 -12.23 -9.65 4.37
C SER A 66 -13.36 -9.05 3.52
N VAL A 67 -13.59 -7.74 3.62
CA VAL A 67 -14.59 -7.01 2.83
C VAL A 67 -13.96 -6.35 1.59
N VAL A 68 -12.80 -5.73 1.76
CA VAL A 68 -12.10 -5.00 0.69
C VAL A 68 -11.64 -5.94 -0.42
N GLY A 69 -11.11 -7.13 -0.09
CA GLY A 69 -10.61 -8.07 -1.10
C GLY A 69 -11.65 -8.43 -2.18
N PRO A 70 -12.84 -8.93 -1.81
CA PRO A 70 -13.92 -9.19 -2.75
C PRO A 70 -14.36 -7.96 -3.54
N HIS A 71 -14.44 -6.79 -2.90
CA HIS A 71 -14.84 -5.56 -3.57
C HIS A 71 -13.81 -5.09 -4.62
N VAL A 72 -12.52 -5.13 -4.29
CA VAL A 72 -11.42 -4.84 -5.23
C VAL A 72 -11.52 -5.73 -6.47
N ARG A 73 -11.79 -7.03 -6.28
CA ARG A 73 -12.00 -7.96 -7.38
C ARG A 73 -13.18 -7.57 -8.27
N GLU A 74 -14.31 -7.19 -7.69
CA GLU A 74 -15.49 -6.75 -8.47
C GLU A 74 -15.17 -5.51 -9.32
N LEU A 75 -14.41 -4.56 -8.78
CA LEU A 75 -13.96 -3.37 -9.51
C LEU A 75 -13.04 -3.74 -10.68
N LEU A 76 -12.06 -4.61 -10.44
CA LEU A 76 -11.15 -5.11 -11.49
C LEU A 76 -11.92 -5.81 -12.62
N ASN A 77 -12.86 -6.69 -12.26
CA ASN A 77 -13.71 -7.40 -13.22
C ASN A 77 -14.67 -6.46 -13.98
N ALA A 78 -15.05 -5.33 -13.39
CA ALA A 78 -15.83 -4.28 -14.04
C ALA A 78 -15.00 -3.40 -15.00
N GLY A 79 -13.68 -3.61 -15.07
CA GLY A 79 -12.80 -2.87 -15.97
C GLY A 79 -12.08 -1.68 -15.33
N MET A 80 -12.12 -1.54 -14.00
CA MET A 80 -11.49 -0.45 -13.27
C MET A 80 -10.14 -0.89 -12.71
N SER A 81 -9.10 -0.07 -12.89
CA SER A 81 -7.84 -0.24 -12.18
C SER A 81 -8.00 0.17 -10.71
N VAL A 82 -7.26 -0.50 -9.83
CA VAL A 82 -7.32 -0.24 -8.39
C VAL A 82 -5.92 -0.04 -7.86
N VAL A 83 -5.71 1.07 -7.16
CA VAL A 83 -4.54 1.28 -6.32
C VAL A 83 -4.91 0.91 -4.89
N LEU A 84 -4.35 -0.18 -4.40
CA LEU A 84 -4.58 -0.66 -3.05
C LEU A 84 -3.45 -0.13 -2.16
N ASP A 85 -3.66 1.04 -1.55
CA ASP A 85 -2.73 1.67 -0.59
C ASP A 85 -2.88 1.01 0.79
N PHE A 86 -2.57 -0.28 0.80
CA PHE A 86 -2.43 -1.16 1.96
C PHE A 86 -0.96 -1.57 2.06
N GLN A 87 -0.50 -1.87 3.27
CA GLN A 87 0.92 -2.19 3.46
C GLN A 87 1.29 -3.59 2.92
N ALA A 88 1.93 -3.65 1.75
CA ALA A 88 2.47 -4.88 1.16
C ALA A 88 3.83 -5.30 1.77
N ASN A 89 4.08 -4.94 3.02
CA ASN A 89 5.41 -4.99 3.66
C ASN A 89 5.76 -6.36 4.26
N THR A 90 4.77 -7.23 4.46
CA THR A 90 4.96 -8.58 5.01
C THR A 90 4.54 -9.63 3.99
N ILE A 91 5.13 -10.83 4.07
CA ILE A 91 4.76 -11.98 3.23
C ILE A 91 3.26 -12.28 3.39
N GLU A 92 2.74 -12.28 4.61
CA GLU A 92 1.31 -12.55 4.88
C GLU A 92 0.39 -11.54 4.20
N SER A 93 0.72 -10.24 4.26
CA SER A 93 -0.11 -9.21 3.59
C SER A 93 -0.06 -9.36 2.08
N ARG A 94 1.09 -9.74 1.51
CA ARG A 94 1.22 -10.01 0.08
C ARG A 94 0.50 -11.29 -0.34
N ALA A 95 0.52 -12.35 0.47
CA ALA A 95 -0.25 -13.56 0.22
C ALA A 95 -1.76 -13.27 0.14
N TRP A 96 -2.28 -12.43 1.03
CA TRP A 96 -3.67 -11.96 0.93
C TRP A 96 -3.93 -11.17 -0.36
N MET A 97 -3.05 -10.23 -0.72
CA MET A 97 -3.17 -9.45 -1.96
C MET A 97 -3.11 -10.34 -3.21
N ARG A 98 -2.26 -11.37 -3.21
CA ARG A 98 -2.17 -12.39 -4.27
C ARG A 98 -3.49 -13.14 -4.42
N GLY A 99 -4.15 -13.47 -3.31
CA GLY A 99 -5.47 -14.11 -3.34
C GLY A 99 -6.59 -13.27 -3.98
N ILE A 100 -6.46 -11.93 -4.00
CA ILE A 100 -7.39 -11.06 -4.75
C ILE A 100 -7.23 -11.33 -6.25
N LEU A 101 -5.98 -11.48 -6.71
CA LEU A 101 -5.63 -11.65 -8.11
C LEU A 101 -5.98 -13.03 -8.65
N ASP A 102 -5.89 -14.09 -7.84
CA ASP A 102 -6.11 -15.46 -8.30
C ASP A 102 -7.55 -15.72 -8.77
N THR A 103 -8.46 -14.78 -8.49
CA THR A 103 -9.86 -14.82 -8.93
C THR A 103 -10.26 -13.64 -9.81
N SER A 104 -9.29 -12.81 -10.24
CA SER A 104 -9.46 -11.75 -11.23
C SER A 104 -8.57 -12.02 -12.44
N GLY A 105 -9.07 -11.89 -13.66
CA GLY A 105 -8.24 -11.95 -14.87
C GLY A 105 -7.41 -10.68 -15.12
N ALA A 106 -7.26 -9.82 -14.10
CA ALA A 106 -6.64 -8.51 -14.20
C ALA A 106 -5.11 -8.58 -14.16
N ALA A 107 -4.47 -7.58 -14.76
CA ALA A 107 -3.04 -7.37 -14.61
C ALA A 107 -2.71 -6.91 -13.17
N HIS A 108 -1.44 -7.02 -12.78
CA HIS A 108 -0.97 -6.56 -11.49
C HIS A 108 0.45 -6.02 -11.54
N VAL A 109 0.72 -5.05 -10.67
CA VAL A 109 2.06 -4.51 -10.42
C VAL A 109 2.26 -4.31 -8.93
N LEU A 110 3.37 -4.82 -8.39
CA LEU A 110 3.84 -4.53 -7.04
C LEU A 110 4.96 -3.49 -7.11
N HIS A 111 4.64 -2.25 -6.75
CA HIS A 111 5.58 -1.15 -6.71
C HIS A 111 6.42 -1.21 -5.43
N LEU A 112 7.70 -1.56 -5.56
CA LEU A 112 8.67 -1.57 -4.46
C LEU A 112 9.39 -0.22 -4.39
N LEU A 113 9.14 0.55 -3.33
CA LEU A 113 9.92 1.75 -3.02
C LEU A 113 11.20 1.36 -2.28
N ASP A 114 12.29 1.29 -3.04
CA ASP A 114 13.64 0.96 -2.58
C ASP A 114 14.35 2.24 -2.12
N VAL A 115 13.92 2.72 -0.95
CA VAL A 115 14.46 3.90 -0.26
C VAL A 115 15.23 3.45 0.97
N SER A 116 16.41 4.02 1.20
CA SER A 116 17.24 3.61 2.33
C SER A 116 16.54 3.90 3.66
N GLU A 117 16.88 3.13 4.70
CA GLU A 117 16.36 3.35 6.04
C GLU A 117 16.68 4.77 6.55
N GLU A 118 17.91 5.24 6.30
CA GLU A 118 18.37 6.59 6.65
C GLU A 118 17.51 7.68 6.00
N GLN A 119 17.22 7.56 4.69
CA GLN A 119 16.37 8.51 3.96
C GLN A 119 14.94 8.49 4.49
N CYS A 120 14.39 7.30 4.77
CA CYS A 120 13.07 7.15 5.36
C CYS A 120 12.99 7.83 6.74
N LEU A 121 14.02 7.64 7.57
CA LEU A 121 14.09 8.22 8.89
C LEU A 121 14.23 9.76 8.84
N ALA A 122 15.05 10.28 7.93
CA ALA A 122 15.18 11.72 7.69
C ALA A 122 13.83 12.35 7.30
N ARG A 123 13.10 11.71 6.37
CA ARG A 123 11.75 12.15 5.97
C ARG A 123 10.75 12.08 7.12
N LEU A 124 10.80 11.02 7.93
CA LEU A 124 9.94 10.88 9.11
C LEU A 124 10.19 12.01 10.10
N ARG A 125 11.46 12.34 10.39
CA ARG A 125 11.84 13.43 11.30
C ARG A 125 11.33 14.78 10.78
N ALA A 126 11.53 15.07 9.49
CA ALA A 126 11.04 16.31 8.86
C ALA A 126 9.51 16.43 8.96
N ARG A 127 8.79 15.33 8.71
CA ARG A 127 7.32 15.28 8.79
C ARG A 127 6.80 15.46 10.21
N ASN A 128 7.45 14.84 11.20
CA ASN A 128 7.11 15.01 12.61
C ASN A 128 7.35 16.45 13.07
N ALA A 129 8.38 17.12 12.55
CA ALA A 129 8.66 18.53 12.84
C ALA A 129 7.65 19.49 12.20
N ALA A 130 7.08 19.15 11.04
CA ALA A 130 6.08 19.95 10.35
C ALA A 130 4.68 19.89 11.00
N GLY A 131 4.35 18.81 11.73
CA GLY A 131 3.07 18.67 12.43
C GLY A 131 1.88 18.26 11.56
N ASP A 132 2.10 17.97 10.28
CA ASP A 132 1.04 17.73 9.28
C ASP A 132 0.36 16.35 9.35
N HIS A 133 0.64 15.50 10.35
CA HIS A 133 0.10 14.14 10.39
C HIS A 133 -0.56 13.76 11.72
N PRO A 134 -1.73 13.07 11.66
CA PRO A 134 -2.48 12.67 12.85
C PRO A 134 -1.75 11.64 13.72
N PHE A 135 -0.72 10.97 13.20
CA PHE A 135 0.08 9.98 13.92
C PHE A 135 1.57 10.27 13.77
N ALA A 136 2.18 10.84 14.81
CA ALA A 136 3.62 11.01 14.92
C ALA A 136 4.27 9.66 15.28
N VAL A 137 4.83 8.97 14.29
CA VAL A 137 5.59 7.74 14.52
C VAL A 137 6.96 8.12 15.08
N THR A 138 7.29 7.59 16.27
CA THR A 138 8.61 7.77 16.88
C THR A 138 9.67 6.97 16.14
N GLU A 139 10.94 7.35 16.28
CA GLU A 139 12.07 6.60 15.72
C GLU A 139 12.12 5.15 16.22
N ALA A 140 11.83 4.92 17.51
CA ALA A 140 11.74 3.58 18.08
C ALA A 140 10.64 2.74 17.41
N GLN A 141 9.44 3.31 17.21
CA GLN A 141 8.36 2.64 16.49
C GLN A 141 8.71 2.41 15.02
N PHE A 142 9.40 3.35 14.37
CA PHE A 142 9.89 3.19 13.01
C PHE A 142 10.78 1.96 12.88
N HIS A 143 11.78 1.80 13.76
CA HIS A 143 12.65 0.62 13.75
C HIS A 143 11.87 -0.66 14.09
N GLN A 144 10.96 -0.61 15.06
CA GLN A 144 10.12 -1.76 15.42
C GLN A 144 9.29 -2.25 14.23
N ILE A 145 8.60 -1.34 13.53
CA ILE A 145 7.76 -1.69 12.38
C ILE A 145 8.64 -2.12 11.20
N SER A 146 9.78 -1.47 11.00
CA SER A 146 10.73 -1.78 9.93
C SER A 146 11.32 -3.19 10.03
N ARG A 147 11.36 -3.82 11.21
CA ARG A 147 11.79 -5.23 11.37
C ARG A 147 10.87 -6.22 10.64
N HIS A 148 9.61 -5.85 10.42
CA HIS A 148 8.66 -6.68 9.69
C HIS A 148 8.68 -6.43 8.18
N PHE A 149 9.44 -5.43 7.71
CA PHE A 149 9.56 -5.15 6.29
C PHE A 149 10.40 -6.23 5.60
N MET A 150 9.80 -6.86 4.60
CA MET A 150 10.46 -7.83 3.73
C MET A 150 10.26 -7.42 2.28
N THR A 151 11.34 -7.40 1.50
CA THR A 151 11.24 -7.21 0.05
C THR A 151 10.50 -8.39 -0.59
N PRO A 152 9.71 -8.15 -1.66
CA PRO A 152 9.06 -9.24 -2.38
C PRO A 152 10.08 -10.18 -3.00
N GLN A 153 9.80 -11.47 -2.92
CA GLN A 153 10.60 -12.54 -3.51
C GLN A 153 9.97 -13.05 -4.82
N PRO A 154 10.76 -13.63 -5.74
CA PRO A 154 10.25 -14.10 -7.03
C PRO A 154 9.16 -15.18 -6.92
N ASP A 155 9.22 -16.03 -5.91
CA ASP A 155 8.26 -17.11 -5.65
C ASP A 155 6.87 -16.60 -5.20
N GLU A 156 6.75 -15.32 -4.84
CA GLU A 156 5.48 -14.69 -4.50
C GLU A 156 4.64 -14.32 -5.74
N GLY A 157 5.19 -14.44 -6.96
CA GLY A 157 4.42 -14.32 -8.21
C GLY A 157 3.95 -12.89 -8.55
N PHE A 158 4.68 -11.86 -8.11
CA PHE A 158 4.39 -10.47 -8.43
C PHE A 158 5.22 -9.96 -9.61
N ASN A 159 4.59 -9.14 -10.47
CA ASN A 159 5.33 -8.27 -11.39
C ASN A 159 5.84 -7.07 -10.59
N VAL A 160 7.14 -7.06 -10.26
CA VAL A 160 7.72 -6.04 -9.37
C VAL A 160 8.29 -4.89 -10.20
N GLU A 161 7.88 -3.66 -9.88
CA GLU A 161 8.49 -2.43 -10.39
C GLU A 161 9.23 -1.72 -9.26
N VAL A 162 10.53 -1.46 -9.43
CA VAL A 162 11.38 -0.87 -8.37
C VAL A 162 11.52 0.63 -8.56
N HIS A 163 11.09 1.39 -7.55
CA HIS A 163 11.15 2.84 -7.48
C HIS A 163 12.31 3.26 -6.57
N ARG A 164 13.36 3.83 -7.16
CA ARG A 164 14.49 4.38 -6.40
C ARG A 164 14.40 5.90 -6.33
N PRO A 165 14.73 6.52 -5.19
CA PRO A 165 14.87 7.96 -5.14
C PRO A 165 15.97 8.38 -6.11
N ARG A 166 15.73 9.47 -6.85
CA ARG A 166 16.75 10.06 -7.70
C ARG A 166 17.94 10.45 -6.82
N ALA A 167 19.16 10.08 -7.23
CA ALA A 167 20.35 10.55 -6.53
C ALA A 167 20.33 12.09 -6.52
N GLU A 168 20.36 12.69 -5.34
CA GLU A 168 20.57 14.12 -5.18
C GLU A 168 22.00 14.40 -5.66
N ALA A 169 22.13 15.25 -6.67
CA ALA A 169 23.40 15.68 -7.25
C ALA A 169 24.06 16.78 -6.40
#